data_AF-A0A7R7HZ26-F1
#
_entry.id   AF-A0A7R7HZ26-F1
#
_cell.length_a   1.000
_cell.length_b   1.000
_cell.length_c   1.000
_cell.angle_alpha   90.00
_cell.angle_beta   90.00
_cell.angle_gamma   90.00
#
_symmetry.space_group_name_H-M   'P 1'
#
loop_
_entity.id
_entity.type
_entity.pdbx_description
1 polymer ?
#
loop_
_entity_poly.entity_id
_entity_poly.type
_entity_poly.pdbx_seq_one_letter_code
_entity_poly.pdbx_strand_id
1 'polypeptide(L)'
;MTDLDAILFVLRSGCQWRMIPHDLLPWDAAYRWYRAWMADGTWGRIRDTLRDRVRQQAGRDRSPSAAVIDAQSIKSSEGGQARGYDAGTRTTGRKRHIVVDTMGLLLGVVITAASLQDRPGGRRRLSVLAQRFPSVSLEWADGGYANQVDTSLIDWARTTLRLVVQIVKRTDDKKGFQVLPRRWIVERTFGWLVRNRRLARDYERLTANSEAMITIAMIRLMLHRLTEQQIRWSNHTEREAARRLTLETHLAAQLPAYPTASQSQLPIGRPSAAGLDWSRSVIVGCLRGKHSVTARSG
;
A
#
# COMPACT_ATOMS: atom_id res chain seq x y z
N MET A 1 -4.23 -11.03 27.72
CA MET A 1 -3.55 -11.48 26.51
C MET A 1 -4.61 -11.69 25.45
N THR A 2 -4.56 -10.89 24.39
CA THR A 2 -5.63 -10.81 23.39
C THR A 2 -5.38 -11.79 22.25
N ASP A 3 -6.43 -12.20 21.55
CA ASP A 3 -6.34 -13.07 20.36
C ASP A 3 -5.37 -12.54 19.28
N LEU A 4 -5.15 -11.22 19.28
CA LEU A 4 -4.27 -10.52 18.36
C LEU A 4 -2.77 -10.74 18.67
N ASP A 5 -2.41 -11.02 19.92
CA ASP A 5 -1.00 -11.12 20.36
C ASP A 5 -0.26 -12.27 19.65
N ALA A 6 -0.93 -13.41 19.46
CA ALA A 6 -0.38 -14.56 18.73
C ALA A 6 -0.12 -14.24 17.25
N ILE A 7 -1.04 -13.52 16.61
CA ILE A 7 -0.91 -13.11 15.20
C ILE A 7 0.22 -12.08 15.05
N LEU A 8 0.30 -11.11 15.96
CA LEU A 8 1.37 -10.12 15.98
C LEU A 8 2.73 -10.76 16.29
N PHE A 9 2.76 -11.81 17.13
CA PHE A 9 3.96 -12.59 17.38
C PHE A 9 4.48 -13.21 16.09
N VAL A 10 3.65 -13.93 15.33
CA VAL A 10 4.01 -14.52 14.03
C VAL A 10 4.52 -13.46 13.06
N LEU A 11 3.83 -12.31 12.96
CA LEU A 11 4.25 -11.19 12.13
C LEU A 11 5.65 -10.69 12.51
N ARG A 12 5.91 -10.52 13.81
CA ARG A 12 7.14 -9.93 14.33
C ARG A 12 8.33 -10.88 14.30
N SER A 13 8.13 -12.11 14.74
CA SER A 13 9.17 -13.14 14.81
C SER A 13 9.48 -13.73 13.44
N GLY A 14 8.49 -13.78 12.55
CA GLY A 14 8.59 -14.51 11.28
C GLY A 14 8.48 -16.03 11.44
N CYS A 15 8.16 -16.53 12.65
CA CYS A 15 8.06 -17.96 12.90
C CYS A 15 6.89 -18.60 12.13
N GLN A 16 6.92 -19.92 11.99
CA GLN A 16 5.78 -20.68 11.48
C GLN A 16 4.63 -20.61 12.49
N TRP A 17 3.39 -20.75 12.02
CA TRP A 17 2.21 -20.73 12.91
C TRP A 17 2.31 -21.77 14.03
N ARG A 18 2.74 -22.99 13.72
CA ARG A 18 2.91 -24.08 14.71
C ARG A 18 4.02 -23.85 15.75
N MET A 19 4.84 -22.83 15.57
CA MET A 19 5.90 -22.44 16.51
C MET A 19 5.46 -21.30 17.44
N ILE A 20 4.17 -20.92 17.42
CA ILE A 20 3.64 -19.98 18.41
C ILE A 20 3.88 -20.58 19.82
N PRO A 21 4.50 -19.82 20.74
CA PRO A 21 4.69 -20.23 22.13
C PRO A 21 3.39 -20.68 22.83
N HIS A 22 3.51 -21.65 23.75
CA HIS A 22 2.37 -22.23 24.47
C HIS A 22 1.72 -21.26 25.47
N ASP A 23 2.41 -20.19 25.84
CA ASP A 23 1.88 -19.10 26.67
C ASP A 23 1.05 -18.10 25.85
N LEU A 24 0.90 -18.26 24.53
CA LEU A 24 -0.01 -17.49 23.68
C LEU A 24 -1.22 -18.33 23.24
N LEU A 25 -2.18 -17.70 22.54
CA LEU A 25 -3.31 -18.41 21.96
C LEU A 25 -2.82 -19.56 21.05
N PRO A 26 -3.36 -20.79 21.16
CA PRO A 26 -2.98 -21.91 20.31
C PRO A 26 -3.00 -21.57 18.82
N TRP A 27 -2.02 -22.09 18.08
CA TRP A 27 -1.77 -21.66 16.70
C TRP A 27 -2.96 -21.84 15.76
N ASP A 28 -3.75 -22.88 15.97
CA ASP A 28 -4.91 -23.25 15.17
C ASP A 28 -6.08 -22.28 15.42
N ALA A 29 -6.28 -21.88 16.68
CA ALA A 29 -7.25 -20.86 17.05
C ALA A 29 -6.84 -19.48 16.51
N ALA A 30 -5.58 -19.07 16.70
CA ALA A 30 -5.06 -17.81 16.16
C ALA A 30 -5.16 -17.76 14.62
N TYR A 31 -4.80 -18.85 13.94
CA TYR A 31 -4.88 -18.94 12.49
C TYR A 31 -6.33 -18.95 11.98
N ARG A 32 -7.25 -19.58 12.71
CA ARG A 32 -8.68 -19.57 12.38
C ARG A 32 -9.23 -18.14 12.39
N TRP A 33 -8.95 -17.37 13.44
CA TRP A 33 -9.35 -15.96 13.51
C TRP A 33 -8.70 -15.12 12.42
N TYR A 34 -7.38 -15.28 12.21
CA TYR A 34 -6.65 -14.61 11.13
C TYR A 34 -7.32 -14.82 9.76
N ARG A 35 -7.69 -16.07 9.43
CA ARG A 35 -8.35 -16.40 8.17
C ARG A 35 -9.79 -15.89 8.09
N ALA A 36 -10.56 -15.99 9.18
CA ALA A 36 -11.93 -15.49 9.23
C ALA A 36 -11.96 -13.98 8.95
N TRP A 37 -11.09 -13.22 9.63
CA TRP A 37 -11.01 -11.76 9.51
C TRP A 37 -10.45 -11.28 8.17
N MET A 38 -9.72 -12.14 7.47
CA MET A 38 -9.32 -11.89 6.09
C MET A 38 -10.48 -12.13 5.13
N ALA A 39 -11.23 -13.20 5.34
CA ALA A 39 -12.34 -13.58 4.46
C ALA A 39 -13.52 -12.60 4.52
N ASP A 40 -13.76 -11.98 5.68
CA ASP A 40 -14.88 -11.05 5.92
C ASP A 40 -14.51 -9.56 5.83
N GLY A 41 -13.23 -9.26 5.54
CA GLY A 41 -12.71 -7.90 5.41
C GLY A 41 -12.44 -7.16 6.73
N THR A 42 -12.51 -7.81 7.89
CA THR A 42 -12.28 -7.21 9.21
C THR A 42 -10.92 -6.51 9.29
N TRP A 43 -9.85 -7.10 8.76
CA TRP A 43 -8.53 -6.45 8.73
C TRP A 43 -8.56 -5.10 7.98
N GLY A 44 -9.30 -5.01 6.88
CA GLY A 44 -9.46 -3.76 6.13
C GLY A 44 -10.19 -2.69 6.94
N ARG A 45 -11.28 -3.08 7.62
CA ARG A 45 -12.05 -2.16 8.49
C ARG A 45 -11.23 -1.63 9.66
N ILE A 46 -10.44 -2.50 10.32
CA ILE A 46 -9.54 -2.11 11.41
C ILE A 46 -8.48 -1.13 10.89
N ARG A 47 -7.83 -1.46 9.76
CA ARG A 47 -6.82 -0.58 9.14
C ARG A 47 -7.40 0.81 8.85
N ASP A 48 -8.56 0.87 8.20
CA ASP A 48 -9.15 2.15 7.79
C ASP A 48 -9.55 2.99 9.03
N THR A 49 -10.12 2.35 10.06
CA THR A 49 -10.49 3.01 11.32
C THR A 49 -9.27 3.58 12.05
N LEU A 50 -8.19 2.80 12.16
CA LEU A 50 -6.98 3.24 12.84
C LEU A 50 -6.24 4.33 12.04
N ARG A 51 -6.24 4.23 10.70
CA ARG A 51 -5.68 5.27 9.83
C ARG A 51 -6.35 6.60 10.09
N ASP A 52 -7.69 6.62 10.07
CA ASP A 52 -8.46 7.84 10.31
C ASP A 52 -8.11 8.47 11.66
N ARG A 53 -8.02 7.66 12.73
CA ARG A 53 -7.63 8.15 14.06
C ARG A 53 -6.21 8.71 14.11
N VAL A 54 -5.23 8.00 13.52
CA VAL A 54 -3.84 8.47 13.48
C VAL A 54 -3.72 9.77 12.71
N ARG A 55 -4.49 9.94 11.63
CA ARG A 55 -4.51 11.18 10.85
C ARG A 55 -5.07 12.33 11.68
N GLN A 56 -6.18 12.11 12.37
CA GLN A 56 -6.79 13.12 13.24
C GLN A 56 -5.86 13.54 14.40
N GLN A 57 -5.21 12.59 15.08
CA GLN A 57 -4.24 12.91 16.14
C GLN A 57 -3.05 13.73 15.62
N ALA A 58 -2.68 13.56 14.34
CA ALA A 58 -1.65 14.35 13.68
C ALA A 58 -2.16 15.66 13.06
N GLY A 59 -3.39 16.10 13.37
CA GLY A 59 -3.97 17.34 12.85
C GLY A 59 -4.30 17.30 11.36
N ARG A 60 -4.57 16.12 10.80
CA ARG A 60 -4.94 15.92 9.38
C ARG A 60 -6.37 15.42 9.25
N ASP A 61 -6.99 15.72 8.11
CA ASP A 61 -8.30 15.17 7.76
C ASP A 61 -8.27 13.64 7.68
N ARG A 62 -9.37 12.99 8.09
CA ARG A 62 -9.53 11.52 8.03
C ARG A 62 -9.28 11.00 6.61
N SER A 63 -9.89 11.65 5.63
CA SER A 63 -9.74 11.31 4.22
C SER A 63 -8.49 11.98 3.64
N PRO A 64 -7.55 11.22 3.05
CA PRO A 64 -6.34 11.79 2.47
C PRO A 64 -6.65 12.57 1.18
N SER A 65 -5.92 13.66 0.94
CA SER A 65 -6.01 14.43 -0.30
C SER A 65 -5.00 14.02 -1.37
N ALA A 66 -3.99 13.24 -0.99
CA ALA A 66 -2.97 12.76 -1.91
C ALA A 66 -2.44 11.37 -1.54
N ALA A 67 -1.98 10.64 -2.54
CA ALA A 67 -1.47 9.29 -2.42
C ALA A 67 -0.10 9.13 -3.10
N VAL A 68 0.73 8.23 -2.59
CA VAL A 68 2.00 7.82 -3.20
C VAL A 68 1.90 6.33 -3.52
N ILE A 69 2.24 5.95 -4.75
CA ILE A 69 2.36 4.55 -5.16
C ILE A 69 3.81 4.19 -5.40
N ASP A 70 4.19 3.00 -4.93
CA ASP A 70 5.41 2.34 -5.35
C ASP A 70 5.29 0.82 -5.18
N ALA A 71 6.22 0.11 -5.81
CA ALA A 71 6.24 -1.33 -5.84
C ALA A 71 7.59 -1.89 -5.42
N GLN A 72 7.58 -2.86 -4.52
CA GLN A 72 8.79 -3.54 -4.06
C GLN A 72 8.79 -5.01 -4.45
N SER A 73 9.80 -5.43 -5.21
CA SER A 73 10.06 -6.86 -5.48
C SER A 73 10.73 -7.52 -4.26
N ILE A 74 10.21 -8.67 -3.85
CA ILE A 74 10.69 -9.44 -2.71
C ILE A 74 10.85 -10.90 -3.08
N LYS A 75 11.91 -11.53 -2.55
CA LYS A 75 12.10 -12.98 -2.65
C LYS A 75 10.93 -13.68 -1.96
N SER A 76 10.37 -14.72 -2.58
CA SER A 76 9.40 -15.60 -1.92
C SER A 76 9.98 -16.99 -1.62
N SER A 77 9.28 -17.80 -0.84
CA SER A 77 9.50 -19.25 -0.73
C SER A 77 8.99 -20.00 -1.97
N GLU A 78 9.48 -21.22 -2.20
CA GLU A 78 9.06 -22.06 -3.33
C GLU A 78 7.58 -22.45 -3.24
N GLY A 79 6.93 -22.64 -4.40
CA GLY A 79 5.58 -23.21 -4.48
C GLY A 79 4.40 -22.30 -4.10
N GLY A 80 4.53 -20.96 -4.23
CA GLY A 80 3.45 -20.00 -3.98
C GLY A 80 2.79 -19.43 -5.25
N GLN A 81 1.56 -18.93 -5.13
CA GLN A 81 0.82 -18.25 -6.20
C GLN A 81 1.53 -16.97 -6.65
N ALA A 82 1.35 -16.63 -7.93
CA ALA A 82 1.81 -15.39 -8.55
C ALA A 82 3.29 -15.11 -8.25
N ARG A 83 4.16 -16.07 -8.60
CA ARG A 83 5.62 -15.94 -8.49
C ARG A 83 6.22 -15.69 -9.87
N GLY A 84 7.23 -14.83 -9.94
CA GLY A 84 7.92 -14.50 -11.19
C GLY A 84 9.33 -14.00 -10.95
N TYR A 85 10.08 -13.80 -12.03
CA TYR A 85 11.42 -13.20 -11.98
C TYR A 85 11.37 -11.76 -12.45
N ASP A 86 11.85 -10.85 -11.61
CA ASP A 86 12.06 -9.45 -11.96
C ASP A 86 13.51 -9.27 -12.44
N ALA A 87 13.69 -8.99 -13.72
CA ALA A 87 15.01 -8.77 -14.31
C ALA A 87 15.68 -7.48 -13.83
N GLY A 88 14.90 -6.44 -13.51
CA GLY A 88 15.43 -5.15 -13.05
C GLY A 88 16.04 -5.25 -11.66
N THR A 89 15.36 -5.97 -10.76
CA THR A 89 15.85 -6.20 -9.38
C THR A 89 16.57 -7.54 -9.20
N ARG A 90 16.69 -8.34 -10.27
CA ARG A 90 17.22 -9.72 -10.28
C ARG A 90 16.63 -10.58 -9.16
N THR A 91 15.33 -10.44 -8.92
CA THR A 91 14.64 -11.06 -7.78
C THR A 91 13.57 -12.02 -8.25
N THR A 92 13.70 -13.29 -7.86
CA THR A 92 12.64 -14.29 -8.02
C THR A 92 11.69 -14.23 -6.83
N GLY A 93 10.46 -13.80 -7.07
CA GLY A 93 9.43 -13.82 -6.06
C GLY A 93 8.17 -13.07 -6.47
N ARG A 94 7.75 -12.14 -5.61
CA ARG A 94 6.53 -11.34 -5.78
C ARG A 94 6.83 -9.86 -5.72
N LYS A 95 5.96 -9.06 -6.30
CA LYS A 95 6.02 -7.60 -6.21
C LYS A 95 4.86 -7.11 -5.36
N ARG A 96 5.18 -6.26 -4.39
CA ARG A 96 4.26 -5.65 -3.44
C ARG A 96 3.94 -4.25 -3.89
N HIS A 97 2.75 -4.04 -4.42
CA HIS A 97 2.25 -2.72 -4.79
C HIS A 97 1.53 -2.13 -3.60
N ILE A 98 2.02 -1.00 -3.08
CA ILE A 98 1.33 -0.30 -2.00
C ILE A 98 0.97 1.09 -2.45
N VAL A 99 -0.21 1.53 -2.01
CA VAL A 99 -0.65 2.92 -2.10
C VAL A 99 -0.75 3.44 -0.68
N VAL A 100 -0.07 4.55 -0.41
CA VAL A 100 0.00 5.17 0.92
C VAL A 100 -0.40 6.64 0.85
N ASP A 101 -0.86 7.21 1.96
CA ASP A 101 -1.07 8.65 2.06
C ASP A 101 0.25 9.42 2.31
N THR A 102 0.15 10.73 2.47
CA THR A 102 1.31 11.61 2.78
C THR A 102 1.97 11.34 4.14
N MET A 103 1.36 10.55 5.02
CA MET A 103 1.92 10.11 6.29
C MET A 103 2.56 8.71 6.20
N GLY A 104 2.47 8.05 5.02
CA GLY A 104 2.90 6.68 4.80
C GLY A 104 1.91 5.63 5.35
N LEU A 105 0.65 6.02 5.57
CA LEU A 105 -0.39 5.10 6.03
C LEU A 105 -1.04 4.40 4.84
N LEU A 106 -1.28 3.10 4.97
CA LEU A 106 -1.71 2.24 3.87
C LEU A 106 -3.15 2.53 3.45
N LEU A 107 -3.34 2.84 2.17
CA LEU A 107 -4.64 3.00 1.50
C LEU A 107 -5.04 1.71 0.75
N GLY A 108 -4.06 1.02 0.18
CA GLY A 108 -4.27 -0.24 -0.53
C GLY A 108 -2.97 -1.02 -0.71
N VAL A 109 -3.12 -2.34 -0.85
CA VAL A 109 -2.02 -3.25 -1.17
C VAL A 109 -2.51 -4.29 -2.17
N VAL A 110 -1.67 -4.62 -3.14
CA VAL A 110 -1.89 -5.70 -4.10
C VAL A 110 -0.58 -6.46 -4.31
N ILE A 111 -0.65 -7.78 -4.34
CA ILE A 111 0.52 -8.63 -4.60
C ILE A 111 0.43 -9.29 -5.97
N THR A 112 1.48 -9.14 -6.76
CA THR A 112 1.60 -9.75 -8.10
C THR A 112 2.88 -10.57 -8.24
N ALA A 113 3.00 -11.32 -9.33
CA ALA A 113 4.29 -11.90 -9.74
C ALA A 113 5.33 -10.80 -9.95
N ALA A 114 6.58 -11.07 -9.59
CA ALA A 114 7.65 -10.08 -9.75
C ALA A 114 7.96 -9.75 -11.22
N SER A 115 7.63 -10.66 -12.14
CA SER A 115 7.72 -10.46 -13.59
C SER A 115 6.62 -9.55 -14.15
N LEU A 116 5.53 -9.32 -13.42
CA LEU A 116 4.43 -8.50 -13.90
C LEU A 116 4.88 -7.02 -13.92
N GLN A 117 4.74 -6.40 -15.09
CA GLN A 117 4.91 -4.97 -15.26
C GLN A 117 3.57 -4.26 -15.03
N ASP A 118 3.59 -3.04 -14.50
CA ASP A 118 2.38 -2.34 -14.03
C ASP A 118 1.54 -1.69 -15.15
N ARG A 119 1.90 -1.94 -16.41
CA ARG A 119 1.33 -1.33 -17.63
C ARG A 119 -0.18 -1.48 -17.81
N PRO A 120 -0.79 -2.69 -17.77
CA PRO A 120 -2.21 -2.84 -18.13
C PRO A 120 -3.19 -2.48 -17.00
N GLY A 121 -2.71 -2.33 -15.76
CA GLY A 121 -3.55 -2.16 -14.56
C GLY A 121 -3.86 -0.71 -14.18
N GLY A 122 -3.24 0.26 -14.85
CA GLY A 122 -3.26 1.68 -14.47
C GLY A 122 -4.66 2.26 -14.30
N ARG A 123 -5.51 2.22 -15.35
CA ARG A 123 -6.87 2.78 -15.31
C ARG A 123 -7.69 2.24 -14.16
N ARG A 124 -7.78 0.91 -14.06
CA ARG A 124 -8.58 0.24 -13.05
C ARG A 124 -8.12 0.56 -11.64
N ARG A 125 -6.82 0.63 -11.41
CA ARG A 125 -6.25 1.02 -10.11
C ARG A 125 -6.61 2.46 -9.76
N LEU A 126 -6.47 3.39 -10.69
CA LEU A 126 -6.84 4.79 -10.47
C LEU A 126 -8.34 4.94 -10.20
N SER A 127 -9.20 4.21 -10.92
CA SER A 127 -10.64 4.18 -10.65
C SER A 127 -10.95 3.69 -9.24
N VAL A 128 -10.32 2.60 -8.80
CA VAL A 128 -10.54 2.05 -7.45
C VAL A 128 -10.05 3.03 -6.39
N LEU A 129 -8.91 3.69 -6.61
CA LEU A 129 -8.39 4.70 -5.70
C LEU A 129 -9.36 5.89 -5.58
N ALA A 130 -9.78 6.45 -6.71
CA ALA A 130 -10.70 7.59 -6.75
C ALA A 130 -12.09 7.26 -6.17
N GLN A 131 -12.60 6.05 -6.42
CA GLN A 131 -13.87 5.60 -5.86
C GLN A 131 -13.79 5.43 -4.34
N ARG A 132 -12.70 4.84 -3.83
CA ARG A 132 -12.53 4.58 -2.39
C ARG A 132 -12.12 5.81 -1.61
N PHE A 133 -11.38 6.71 -2.23
CA PHE A 133 -10.90 7.95 -1.63
C PHE A 133 -11.18 9.14 -2.55
N PRO A 134 -12.44 9.62 -2.60
CA PRO A 134 -12.84 10.71 -3.51
C PRO A 134 -12.12 12.04 -3.25
N SER A 135 -11.54 12.21 -2.06
CA SER A 135 -10.73 13.38 -1.69
C SER A 135 -9.33 13.36 -2.30
N VAL A 136 -8.84 12.20 -2.76
CA VAL A 136 -7.51 12.08 -3.36
C VAL A 136 -7.56 12.70 -4.75
N SER A 137 -6.93 13.86 -4.90
CA SER A 137 -6.83 14.60 -6.17
C SER A 137 -5.43 14.57 -6.77
N LEU A 138 -4.45 14.03 -6.04
CA LEU A 138 -3.06 13.95 -6.47
C LEU A 138 -2.43 12.60 -6.12
N GLU A 139 -1.79 11.98 -7.09
CA GLU A 139 -1.02 10.76 -6.90
C GLU A 139 0.42 10.90 -7.43
N TRP A 140 1.41 10.55 -6.60
CA TRP A 140 2.81 10.43 -7.03
C TRP A 140 3.16 8.99 -7.39
N ALA A 141 3.79 8.81 -8.54
CA ALA A 141 4.32 7.53 -9.02
C ALA A 141 5.79 7.66 -9.43
N ASP A 142 6.56 6.57 -9.32
CA ASP A 142 7.96 6.51 -9.78
C ASP A 142 8.07 6.69 -11.31
N GLY A 143 9.20 7.20 -11.81
CA GLY A 143 9.63 7.16 -13.20
C GLY A 143 9.61 5.76 -13.84
N GLY A 144 9.65 4.68 -13.06
CA GLY A 144 9.34 3.32 -13.56
C GLY A 144 7.93 3.20 -14.18
N TYR A 145 6.98 4.02 -13.71
CA TYR A 145 5.66 4.18 -14.32
C TYR A 145 5.66 5.13 -15.54
N ALA A 146 6.70 5.93 -15.77
CA ALA A 146 6.76 6.85 -16.92
C ALA A 146 6.65 6.11 -18.27
N ASN A 147 7.31 4.95 -18.38
CA ASN A 147 7.28 4.13 -19.59
C ASN A 147 6.02 3.22 -19.66
N GLN A 148 5.07 3.42 -18.74
CA GLN A 148 3.90 2.57 -18.55
C GLN A 148 2.59 3.35 -18.55
N VAL A 149 2.66 4.61 -18.15
CA VAL A 149 1.56 5.57 -18.15
C VAL A 149 1.69 6.40 -19.43
N ASP A 150 0.91 6.05 -20.43
CA ASP A 150 0.76 6.90 -21.62
C ASP A 150 0.08 8.22 -21.23
N THR A 151 0.36 9.30 -21.95
CA THR A 151 -0.25 10.63 -21.76
C THR A 151 -1.78 10.53 -21.73
N SER A 152 -2.35 9.61 -22.50
CA SER A 152 -3.78 9.29 -22.53
C SER A 152 -4.35 8.76 -21.20
N LEU A 153 -3.54 8.11 -20.36
CA LEU A 153 -3.95 7.64 -19.03
C LEU A 153 -3.94 8.78 -18.01
N ILE A 154 -2.92 9.64 -18.06
CA ILE A 154 -2.84 10.83 -17.18
C ILE A 154 -3.99 11.77 -17.48
N ASP A 155 -4.25 12.02 -18.77
CA ASP A 155 -5.32 12.90 -19.19
C ASP A 155 -6.70 12.34 -18.81
N TRP A 156 -6.93 11.04 -19.05
CA TRP A 156 -8.15 10.38 -18.59
C TRP A 156 -8.33 10.44 -17.06
N ALA A 157 -7.27 10.22 -16.28
CA ALA A 157 -7.35 10.31 -14.82
C ALA A 157 -7.72 11.72 -14.36
N ARG A 158 -7.13 12.74 -15.00
CA ARG A 158 -7.41 14.15 -14.71
C ARG A 158 -8.83 14.54 -15.08
N THR A 159 -9.30 14.16 -16.26
CA THR A 159 -10.62 14.55 -16.80
C THR A 159 -11.77 13.76 -16.18
N THR A 160 -11.60 12.44 -16.05
CA THR A 160 -12.67 11.53 -15.62
C THR A 160 -12.69 11.34 -14.11
N LEU A 161 -11.52 11.23 -13.46
CA LEU A 161 -11.42 10.94 -12.03
C LEU A 161 -11.06 12.17 -11.19
N ARG A 162 -10.79 13.33 -11.81
CA ARG A 162 -10.26 14.53 -11.14
C ARG A 162 -8.98 14.25 -10.35
N LEU A 163 -8.20 13.28 -10.83
CA LEU A 163 -6.98 12.77 -10.20
C LEU A 163 -5.77 13.14 -11.05
N VAL A 164 -4.90 13.98 -10.52
CA VAL A 164 -3.63 14.33 -11.16
C VAL A 164 -2.60 13.26 -10.83
N VAL A 165 -2.00 12.65 -11.84
CA VAL A 165 -0.89 11.69 -11.67
C VAL A 165 0.42 12.41 -11.99
N GLN A 166 1.27 12.57 -10.97
CA GLN A 166 2.60 13.16 -11.11
C GLN A 166 3.65 12.04 -11.11
N ILE A 167 4.37 11.94 -12.22
CA ILE A 167 5.47 10.99 -12.37
C ILE A 167 6.76 11.67 -11.93
N VAL A 168 7.32 11.21 -10.82
CA VAL A 168 8.55 11.76 -10.25
C VAL A 168 9.73 10.97 -10.81
N LYS A 169 10.32 11.48 -11.89
CA LYS A 169 11.54 10.91 -12.50
C LYS A 169 12.77 11.23 -11.66
N ARG A 170 13.77 10.35 -11.68
CA ARG A 170 15.13 10.74 -11.28
C ARG A 170 15.63 11.78 -12.28
N THR A 171 16.22 12.87 -11.79
CA THR A 171 16.96 13.80 -12.64
C THR A 171 18.29 13.13 -12.97
N ASP A 172 18.47 12.71 -14.22
CA ASP A 172 19.67 11.99 -14.68
C ASP A 172 20.92 12.93 -14.69
N ASP A 173 20.72 14.24 -14.60
CA ASP A 173 21.76 15.28 -14.75
C ASP A 173 22.57 15.60 -13.49
N LYS A 174 22.32 14.94 -12.35
CA LYS A 174 23.04 15.25 -11.09
C LYS A 174 23.56 13.99 -10.40
N LYS A 175 24.90 13.86 -10.30
CA LYS A 175 25.56 12.78 -9.54
C LYS A 175 25.28 12.91 -8.04
N GLY A 176 24.65 11.90 -7.44
CA GLY A 176 24.42 11.81 -5.98
C GLY A 176 23.02 11.32 -5.60
N PHE A 177 22.83 10.94 -4.33
CA PHE A 177 21.50 10.63 -3.78
C PHE A 177 20.73 11.93 -3.56
N GLN A 178 19.67 12.17 -4.35
CA GLN A 178 18.70 13.23 -4.09
C GLN A 178 17.41 12.65 -3.53
N VAL A 179 16.93 13.26 -2.45
CA VAL A 179 15.60 12.98 -1.92
C VAL A 179 14.58 13.55 -2.90
N LEU A 180 13.92 12.67 -3.65
CA LEU A 180 12.79 13.06 -4.50
C LEU A 180 11.61 13.46 -3.59
N PRO A 181 11.04 14.67 -3.73
CA PRO A 181 9.95 15.12 -2.88
C PRO A 181 8.84 14.07 -2.82
N ARG A 182 8.48 13.65 -1.60
CA ARG A 182 7.37 12.73 -1.28
C ARG A 182 7.52 11.26 -1.70
N ARG A 183 8.50 10.87 -2.54
CA ARG A 183 8.79 9.45 -2.83
C ARG A 183 9.34 8.70 -1.61
N TRP A 184 10.15 9.36 -0.81
CA TRP A 184 10.72 8.78 0.41
C TRP A 184 9.66 8.26 1.39
N ILE A 185 8.41 8.74 1.31
CA ILE A 185 7.29 8.35 2.17
C ILE A 185 6.93 6.87 1.98
N VAL A 186 6.81 6.42 0.73
CA VAL A 186 6.46 5.03 0.42
C VAL A 186 7.66 4.10 0.62
N GLU A 187 8.86 4.55 0.28
CA GLU A 187 10.11 3.82 0.58
C GLU A 187 10.30 3.61 2.09
N ARG A 188 10.05 4.64 2.90
CA ARG A 188 10.02 4.52 4.36
C ARG A 188 8.95 3.52 4.82
N THR A 189 7.79 3.51 4.17
CA THR A 189 6.73 2.55 4.49
C THR A 189 7.19 1.12 4.24
N PHE A 190 7.87 0.85 3.11
CA PHE A 190 8.52 -0.44 2.89
C PHE A 190 9.56 -0.76 3.97
N GLY A 191 10.34 0.23 4.41
CA GLY A 191 11.26 0.10 5.55
C GLY A 191 10.55 -0.33 6.84
N TRP A 192 9.38 0.22 7.15
CA TRP A 192 8.57 -0.22 8.30
C TRP A 192 8.05 -1.64 8.13
N LEU A 193 7.64 -2.04 6.92
CA LEU A 193 7.18 -3.40 6.66
C LEU A 193 8.28 -4.42 6.91
N VAL A 194 9.49 -4.21 6.37
CA VAL A 194 10.64 -5.13 6.49
C VAL A 194 11.13 -5.29 7.94
N ARG A 195 10.87 -4.32 8.83
CA ARG A 195 11.15 -4.48 10.27
C ARG A 195 10.35 -5.62 10.90
N ASN A 196 9.26 -6.08 10.29
CA ASN A 196 8.54 -7.27 10.69
C ASN A 196 9.16 -8.47 9.97
N ARG A 197 9.79 -9.39 10.70
CA ARG A 197 10.60 -10.46 10.11
C ARG A 197 9.80 -11.32 9.12
N ARG A 198 8.51 -11.53 9.37
CA ARG A 198 7.60 -12.24 8.45
C ARG A 198 7.48 -11.58 7.07
N LEU A 199 7.73 -10.27 6.97
CA LEU A 199 7.66 -9.50 5.73
C LEU A 199 9.04 -9.24 5.11
N ALA A 200 10.16 -9.61 5.74
CA ALA A 200 11.50 -9.46 5.16
C ALA A 200 11.75 -10.41 3.97
N ARG A 201 11.05 -11.55 3.96
CA ARG A 201 10.87 -12.45 2.83
C ARG A 201 9.41 -12.82 2.76
N ASP A 202 8.91 -13.18 1.59
CA ASP A 202 7.52 -13.58 1.45
C ASP A 202 7.36 -15.10 1.60
N TYR A 203 6.85 -15.52 2.76
CA TYR A 203 6.66 -16.94 3.13
C TYR A 203 5.29 -17.49 2.73
N GLU A 204 4.38 -16.63 2.26
CA GLU A 204 2.97 -17.02 2.10
C GLU A 204 2.73 -17.77 0.79
N ARG A 205 1.88 -18.80 0.81
CA ARG A 205 1.49 -19.50 -0.42
C ARG A 205 0.51 -18.71 -1.28
N LEU A 206 -0.41 -17.98 -0.65
CA LEU A 206 -1.47 -17.21 -1.31
C LEU A 206 -1.14 -15.72 -1.27
N THR A 207 -1.46 -14.97 -2.32
CA THR A 207 -1.25 -13.51 -2.35
C THR A 207 -2.08 -12.79 -1.30
N ALA A 208 -3.32 -13.24 -1.07
CA ALA A 208 -4.22 -12.71 -0.04
C ALA A 208 -3.60 -12.77 1.38
N ASN A 209 -2.82 -13.82 1.67
CA ASN A 209 -2.10 -13.92 2.95
C ASN A 209 -1.01 -12.86 3.07
N SER A 210 -0.25 -12.60 1.99
CA SER A 210 0.76 -11.53 2.00
C SER A 210 0.12 -10.15 2.16
N GLU A 211 -1.00 -9.90 1.48
CA GLU A 211 -1.78 -8.65 1.61
C GLU A 211 -2.30 -8.45 3.03
N ALA A 212 -2.80 -9.51 3.65
CA ALA A 212 -3.26 -9.48 5.04
C ALA A 212 -2.09 -9.19 6.00
N MET A 213 -0.94 -9.86 5.85
CA MET A 213 0.24 -9.61 6.71
C MET A 213 0.76 -8.17 6.60
N ILE A 214 0.76 -7.60 5.39
CA ILE A 214 1.10 -6.18 5.18
C ILE A 214 0.07 -5.27 5.88
N THR A 215 -1.22 -5.59 5.76
CA THR A 215 -2.29 -4.84 6.43
C THR A 215 -2.14 -4.90 7.96
N ILE A 216 -1.89 -6.07 8.53
CA ILE A 216 -1.70 -6.27 9.97
C ILE A 216 -0.44 -5.54 10.47
N ALA A 217 0.63 -5.51 9.67
CA ALA A 217 1.82 -4.73 10.02
C ALA A 217 1.53 -3.24 10.13
N MET A 218 0.70 -2.70 9.24
CA MET A 218 0.28 -1.30 9.28
C MET A 218 -0.69 -1.04 10.44
N ILE A 219 -1.58 -1.97 10.76
CA ILE A 219 -2.42 -1.92 11.96
C ILE A 219 -1.56 -1.81 13.22
N ARG A 220 -0.57 -2.70 13.38
CA ARG A 220 0.35 -2.69 14.52
C ARG A 220 1.09 -1.36 14.64
N LEU A 221 1.57 -0.82 13.52
CA LEU A 221 2.26 0.47 13.49
C LEU A 221 1.33 1.61 13.92
N MET A 222 0.08 1.62 13.46
CA MET A 222 -0.90 2.65 13.82
C MET A 222 -1.34 2.54 15.28
N LEU A 223 -1.53 1.32 15.80
CA LEU A 223 -1.79 1.10 17.23
C LEU A 223 -0.68 1.71 18.08
N HIS A 224 0.59 1.48 17.73
CA HIS A 224 1.72 2.05 18.46
C HIS A 224 1.78 3.59 18.40
N ARG A 225 1.34 4.20 17.29
CA ARG A 225 1.26 5.67 17.18
C ARG A 225 0.16 6.25 18.06
N LEU A 226 -0.99 5.58 18.11
CA LEU A 226 -2.14 6.03 18.91
C LEU A 226 -1.92 5.89 20.41
N THR A 227 -1.14 4.89 20.85
CA THR A 227 -0.88 4.65 22.27
C THR A 227 0.24 5.51 22.84
N GLU A 228 0.76 6.47 22.07
CA GLU A 228 1.79 7.44 22.50
C GLU A 228 2.97 6.79 23.23
N GLN A 229 3.34 5.55 22.88
CA GLN A 229 4.65 5.06 23.31
C GLN A 229 5.66 5.97 22.64
N GLN A 230 6.23 6.88 23.43
CA GLN A 230 7.35 7.73 23.07
C GLN A 230 8.34 6.86 22.30
N ILE A 231 8.37 7.02 20.97
CA ILE A 231 9.36 6.35 20.15
C ILE A 231 10.67 7.00 20.55
N ARG A 232 11.39 6.35 21.48
CA ARG A 232 12.78 6.70 21.76
C ARG A 232 13.56 6.29 20.51
N TRP A 233 13.75 7.26 19.62
CA TRP A 233 14.65 7.17 18.48
C TRP A 233 16.06 6.94 19.02
N SER A 234 16.51 5.68 19.00
CA SER A 234 17.79 5.33 19.60
C SER A 234 18.96 5.72 18.70
N ASN A 235 18.80 5.60 17.38
CA ASN A 235 19.85 5.94 16.41
C ASN A 235 19.77 7.39 15.91
N HIS A 236 20.90 7.92 15.46
CA HIS A 236 21.06 9.29 14.99
C HIS A 236 20.20 9.60 13.75
N THR A 237 20.15 8.67 12.80
CA THR A 237 19.41 8.83 11.53
C THR A 237 17.92 9.03 11.75
N GLU A 238 17.32 8.28 12.67
CA GLU A 238 15.90 8.39 13.01
C GLU A 238 15.58 9.69 13.74
N ARG A 239 16.47 10.15 14.63
CA ARG A 239 16.34 11.46 15.29
C ARG A 239 16.38 12.60 14.28
N GLU A 240 17.32 12.54 13.34
CA GLU A 240 17.45 13.57 12.30
C GLU A 240 16.27 13.55 11.32
N ALA A 241 15.79 12.37 10.92
CA ALA A 241 14.57 12.25 10.11
C ALA A 241 13.33 12.80 10.81
N ALA A 242 13.18 12.52 12.12
CA ALA A 242 12.09 13.04 12.93
C ALA A 242 12.18 14.57 13.08
N ARG A 243 13.38 15.11 13.35
CA ARG A 243 13.62 16.56 13.44
C ARG A 243 13.24 17.27 12.14
N ARG A 244 13.63 16.71 10.99
CA ARG A 244 13.29 17.26 9.67
C ARG A 244 11.80 17.19 9.37
N LEU A 245 11.12 16.11 9.75
CA LEU A 245 9.65 16.01 9.67
C LEU A 245 8.96 17.09 10.48
N THR A 246 9.40 17.34 11.72
CA THR A 246 8.86 18.40 12.57
C THR A 246 9.12 19.78 11.94
N LEU A 247 10.33 20.00 11.41
CA LEU A 247 10.70 21.24 10.73
C LEU A 247 9.86 21.47 9.47
N GLU A 248 9.70 20.46 8.62
CA GLU A 248 8.87 20.51 7.42
C GLU A 248 7.40 20.75 7.77
N THR A 249 6.91 20.16 8.87
CA THR A 249 5.54 20.37 9.33
C THR A 249 5.34 21.81 9.83
N HIS A 250 6.33 22.37 10.55
CA HIS A 250 6.31 23.78 10.95
C HIS A 250 6.43 24.74 9.77
N LEU A 251 7.30 24.45 8.80
CA LEU A 251 7.45 25.25 7.58
C LEU A 251 6.19 25.19 6.72
N ALA A 252 5.55 24.01 6.60
CA ALA A 252 4.28 23.85 5.88
C ALA A 252 3.12 24.57 6.58
N ALA A 253 3.17 24.73 7.90
CA ALA A 253 2.19 25.51 8.67
C ALA A 253 2.41 27.04 8.53
N GLN A 254 3.58 27.47 8.06
CA GLN A 254 3.93 28.89 7.85
C GLN A 254 3.73 29.35 6.39
N LEU A 255 3.47 28.43 5.46
CA LEU A 255 3.14 28.80 4.08
C LEU A 255 1.70 29.33 4.00
N PRO A 256 1.45 30.45 3.30
CA PRO A 256 0.10 30.96 3.11
C PRO A 256 -0.76 29.94 2.34
N ALA A 257 -2.04 29.87 2.68
CA ALA A 257 -3.00 29.01 2.00
C ALA A 257 -2.98 29.29 0.49
N TYR A 258 -2.88 28.22 -0.31
CA TYR A 258 -2.97 28.33 -1.77
C TYR A 258 -4.33 28.94 -2.13
N PRO A 259 -4.40 29.95 -3.01
CA PRO A 259 -5.67 30.55 -3.38
C PRO A 259 -6.57 29.48 -4.03
N THR A 260 -7.73 29.26 -3.40
CA THR A 260 -8.81 28.47 -3.98
C THR A 260 -9.26 29.13 -5.28
N ALA A 261 -9.13 28.42 -6.40
CA ALA A 261 -9.73 28.81 -7.65
C ALA A 261 -11.24 29.05 -7.43
N SER A 262 -11.71 30.23 -7.85
CA SER A 262 -13.08 30.69 -7.71
C SER A 262 -14.08 29.68 -8.28
N GLN A 263 -15.15 29.45 -7.51
CA GLN A 263 -16.32 28.72 -7.96
C GLN A 263 -17.03 29.53 -9.05
N SER A 264 -17.02 29.05 -10.29
CA SER A 264 -18.01 29.42 -11.30
C SER A 264 -18.66 28.16 -11.88
N GLN A 265 -19.89 27.92 -11.42
CA GLN A 265 -21.03 27.25 -12.05
C GLN A 265 -20.77 26.23 -13.17
N LEU A 266 -21.15 24.97 -12.93
CA LEU A 266 -21.87 24.13 -13.91
C LEU A 266 -22.77 23.12 -13.16
N PRO A 267 -23.98 22.82 -13.66
CA PRO A 267 -25.01 22.07 -12.93
C PRO A 267 -24.91 20.55 -13.16
N ILE A 268 -25.73 19.80 -12.40
CA ILE A 268 -26.29 18.45 -12.69
C ILE A 268 -25.83 17.31 -11.74
N GLY A 269 -26.79 16.85 -10.93
CA GLY A 269 -27.16 15.44 -10.76
C GLY A 269 -26.25 14.51 -9.94
N ARG A 270 -26.58 14.32 -8.65
CA ARG A 270 -26.11 13.15 -7.87
C ARG A 270 -26.99 11.92 -8.18
N PRO A 271 -26.43 10.75 -8.52
CA PRO A 271 -27.12 9.49 -8.31
C PRO A 271 -26.88 8.99 -6.88
N SER A 272 -27.94 8.45 -6.27
CA SER A 272 -27.93 7.86 -4.92
C SER A 272 -27.04 6.61 -4.85
N ALA A 273 -26.23 6.50 -3.80
CA ALA A 273 -25.52 5.28 -3.45
C ALA A 273 -26.48 4.31 -2.73
N ALA A 274 -27.13 3.44 -3.50
CA ALA A 274 -27.70 2.20 -2.99
C ALA A 274 -26.66 1.08 -3.12
N GLY A 275 -26.61 0.23 -2.09
CA GLY A 275 -25.46 -0.59 -1.74
C GLY A 275 -25.03 -1.64 -2.75
N LEU A 276 -23.77 -2.03 -2.63
CA LEU A 276 -23.25 -3.35 -3.00
C LEU A 276 -21.92 -3.60 -2.27
N ASP A 277 -21.87 -4.72 -1.56
CA ASP A 277 -20.70 -5.33 -0.93
C ASP A 277 -19.75 -5.89 -2.02
N TRP A 278 -18.50 -5.44 -2.05
CA TRP A 278 -17.47 -5.87 -3.01
C TRP A 278 -16.14 -6.18 -2.31
N SER A 279 -16.10 -7.28 -1.56
CA SER A 279 -14.85 -7.83 -1.02
C SER A 279 -14.27 -9.02 -1.82
N ARG A 280 -14.90 -9.46 -2.94
CA ARG A 280 -14.47 -10.71 -3.62
C ARG A 280 -14.25 -10.74 -5.13
N SER A 281 -14.63 -9.74 -5.93
CA SER A 281 -14.72 -9.95 -7.39
C SER A 281 -13.67 -9.25 -8.28
N VAL A 282 -12.56 -8.73 -7.71
CA VAL A 282 -11.68 -7.81 -8.46
C VAL A 282 -10.30 -8.38 -8.86
N ILE A 283 -9.94 -9.65 -8.61
CA ILE A 283 -8.61 -10.18 -9.07
C ILE A 283 -8.69 -11.37 -10.06
N VAL A 284 -9.87 -11.88 -10.44
CA VAL A 284 -9.96 -13.06 -11.33
C VAL A 284 -10.02 -12.73 -12.84
N GLY A 285 -10.07 -11.45 -13.23
CA GLY A 285 -10.33 -11.03 -14.62
C GLY A 285 -9.17 -11.08 -15.62
N CYS A 286 -7.94 -11.48 -15.24
CA CYS A 286 -6.77 -11.50 -16.16
C CYS A 286 -6.35 -12.90 -16.64
N LEU A 287 -7.18 -13.95 -16.48
CA LEU A 287 -6.83 -15.34 -16.82
C LEU A 287 -7.66 -15.96 -17.96
N ARG A 288 -8.18 -15.19 -18.92
CA ARG A 288 -8.74 -15.77 -20.16
C ARG A 288 -8.18 -15.07 -21.39
N GLY A 289 -7.11 -15.66 -21.93
CA GLY A 289 -6.48 -15.27 -23.18
C GLY A 289 -5.69 -16.42 -23.78
N LYS A 290 -6.41 -17.32 -24.47
CA LYS A 290 -6.00 -18.11 -25.64
C LYS A 290 -4.74 -19.00 -25.54
N HIS A 291 -4.97 -20.31 -25.45
CA HIS A 291 -4.21 -21.29 -26.22
C HIS A 291 -5.15 -22.33 -26.82
N SER A 292 -5.60 -22.07 -28.05
CA SER A 292 -5.94 -23.13 -28.99
C SER A 292 -4.66 -23.43 -29.77
N VAL A 293 -4.03 -24.56 -29.47
CA VAL A 293 -3.02 -25.18 -30.34
C VAL A 293 -3.46 -26.60 -30.58
N THR A 294 -3.79 -26.87 -31.83
CA THR A 294 -4.01 -28.17 -32.44
C THR A 294 -2.69 -28.88 -32.74
N ALA A 295 -2.55 -30.16 -32.38
CA ALA A 295 -1.81 -31.24 -33.08
C ALA A 295 -1.92 -32.52 -32.22
N ARG A 296 -2.74 -33.52 -32.59
CA ARG A 296 -2.48 -34.71 -33.43
C ARG A 296 -1.62 -35.83 -32.80
N SER A 297 -2.23 -37.03 -32.89
CA SER A 297 -1.69 -38.40 -33.02
C SER A 297 -0.89 -39.03 -31.89
N GLY A 298 -1.43 -40.17 -31.42
CA GLY A 298 -0.87 -41.16 -30.51
C GLY A 298 -2.01 -42.03 -30.01
#